data_AF-A0A9D2IVB7-F1
#
_entry.id   AF-A0A9D2IVB7-F1
#
_cell.length_a   1.000
_cell.length_b   1.000
_cell.length_c   1.000
_cell.angle_alpha   90.00
_cell.angle_beta   90.00
_cell.angle_gamma   90.00
#
_symmetry.space_group_name_H-M   'P 1'
#
loop_
_entity.id
_entity.type
_entity.pdbx_description
1 polymer ?
#
loop_
_entity_poly.entity_id
_entity_poly.type
_entity_poly.pdbx_seq_one_letter_code
_entity_poly.pdbx_strand_id
1 'polypeptide(L)'
;MKELLGQVCTGAGIRICPVPSGVEYHCREDEKYRYHFWMNYGGAAAELSGIEGENLLTGETVSGKAEVKPMDILVLREEIPC
;
A
#
# COMPACT_ATOMS: atom_id res chain seq x y z
N MET A 1 -17.05 -7.59 -13.79
CA MET A 1 -16.42 -8.12 -12.55
C MET A 1 -15.92 -7.00 -11.64
N LYS A 2 -15.10 -6.04 -12.11
CA LYS A 2 -14.67 -4.89 -11.31
C LYS A 2 -15.82 -4.04 -10.77
N GLU A 3 -16.86 -3.78 -11.57
CA GLU A 3 -18.03 -3.00 -11.12
C GLU A 3 -18.83 -3.70 -10.03
N LEU A 4 -19.13 -4.99 -10.19
CA LEU A 4 -19.87 -5.77 -9.19
C LEU A 4 -19.12 -5.84 -7.86
N LEU A 5 -17.81 -6.12 -7.87
CA LEU A 5 -17.00 -6.08 -6.65
C LEU A 5 -17.01 -4.69 -6.02
N GLY A 6 -16.89 -3.64 -6.84
CA GLY A 6 -16.97 -2.26 -6.38
C GLY A 6 -18.26 -1.99 -5.61
N GLN A 7 -19.40 -2.35 -6.21
CA GLN A 7 -20.72 -2.19 -5.59
C GLN A 7 -20.86 -2.98 -4.28
N VAL A 8 -20.39 -4.23 -4.24
CA VAL A 8 -20.45 -5.07 -3.03
C VAL A 8 -19.60 -4.48 -1.92
N CYS A 9 -18.36 -4.06 -2.21
CA CYS A 9 -17.48 -3.43 -1.22
C CYS A 9 -18.09 -2.13 -0.69
N THR A 10 -18.59 -1.26 -1.57
CA THR A 10 -19.24 -0.02 -1.17
C THR A 10 -20.48 -0.28 -0.33
N GLY A 11 -21.33 -1.24 -0.71
CA GLY A 11 -22.51 -1.63 0.05
C GLY A 11 -22.20 -2.18 1.45
N ALA A 12 -21.05 -2.84 1.60
CA ALA A 12 -20.56 -3.36 2.88
C ALA A 12 -19.77 -2.33 3.71
N GLY A 13 -19.62 -1.09 3.24
CA GLY A 13 -18.79 -0.07 3.91
C GLY A 13 -17.29 -0.32 3.83
N ILE A 14 -16.85 -1.22 2.94
CA ILE A 14 -15.43 -1.55 2.74
C ILE A 14 -14.81 -0.51 1.82
N ARG A 15 -13.77 0.16 2.30
CA ARG A 15 -12.99 1.12 1.51
C ARG A 15 -12.03 0.37 0.58
N ILE A 16 -12.15 0.64 -0.72
CA ILE A 16 -11.20 0.13 -1.70
C ILE A 16 -9.96 1.03 -1.70
N CYS A 17 -8.78 0.44 -1.49
CA CYS A 17 -7.50 1.12 -1.61
C CYS A 17 -7.11 1.16 -3.11
N PRO A 18 -7.01 2.35 -3.74
CA PRO A 18 -6.53 2.43 -5.11
C PRO A 18 -5.03 2.15 -5.16
N VAL A 19 -4.62 1.28 -6.09
CA VAL A 19 -3.21 0.95 -6.33
C VAL A 19 -2.85 1.17 -7.79
N PRO A 20 -1.60 1.57 -8.11
CA PRO A 20 -1.13 1.66 -9.49
C PRO A 20 -1.23 0.31 -10.22
N SER A 21 -1.36 0.36 -11.55
CA SER A 21 -1.38 -0.86 -12.37
C SER A 21 -0.07 -1.64 -12.22
N GLY A 22 -0.17 -2.95 -12.05
CA GLY A 22 1.00 -3.83 -11.84
C GLY A 22 1.50 -3.87 -10.39
N VAL A 23 0.91 -3.06 -9.49
CA VAL A 23 1.22 -3.09 -8.07
C VAL A 23 0.14 -3.86 -7.31
N GLU A 24 0.58 -4.79 -6.47
CA GLU A 24 -0.26 -5.46 -5.48
C GLU A 24 -0.01 -4.85 -4.10
N TYR A 25 -1.07 -4.71 -3.31
CA TYR A 25 -1.03 -4.17 -1.95
C TYR A 25 -1.57 -5.16 -0.94
N HIS A 26 -0.81 -5.37 0.14
CA HIS A 26 -1.22 -6.13 1.32
C HIS A 26 -0.94 -5.33 2.58
N CYS A 27 -1.70 -5.60 3.64
CA CYS A 27 -1.41 -5.08 4.96
C CYS A 27 -1.51 -6.16 6.04
N ARG A 28 -0.71 -5.99 7.08
CA ARG A 28 -0.77 -6.75 8.33
C ARG A 28 -0.77 -5.78 9.48
N GLU A 29 -1.53 -6.07 10.52
CA GLU A 29 -1.65 -5.19 11.69
C GLU A 29 -1.38 -5.98 12.96
N ASP A 30 -0.74 -5.33 13.93
CA ASP A 30 -0.73 -5.73 15.32
C ASP A 30 -1.32 -4.59 16.19
N GLU A 31 -1.18 -4.70 17.51
CA GLU A 31 -1.74 -3.72 18.46
C GLU A 31 -1.16 -2.31 18.30
N LYS A 32 0.04 -2.18 17.74
CA LYS A 32 0.78 -0.92 17.68
C LYS A 32 1.06 -0.43 16.26
N TYR A 33 1.18 -1.34 15.31
CA TYR A 33 1.67 -1.02 13.97
C TYR A 33 0.82 -1.63 12.86
N ARG A 34 0.71 -0.87 11.77
CA ARG A 34 0.29 -1.36 10.46
C ARG A 34 1.52 -1.50 9.56
N TYR A 35 1.64 -2.67 8.97
CA TYR A 35 2.68 -3.00 8.00
C TYR A 35 2.07 -3.05 6.62
N HIS A 36 2.57 -2.19 5.74
CA HIS A 36 2.13 -2.07 4.37
C HIS A 36 3.14 -2.72 3.42
N PHE A 37 2.65 -3.48 2.45
CA PHE A 37 3.46 -4.15 1.45
C PHE A 37 2.95 -3.74 0.06
N TRP A 38 3.78 -3.02 -0.69
CA TRP A 38 3.52 -2.74 -2.11
C TRP A 38 4.53 -3.50 -2.96
N MET A 39 4.03 -4.44 -3.76
CA MET A 39 4.84 -5.27 -4.64
C MET A 39 4.58 -4.87 -6.08
N ASN A 40 5.60 -4.36 -6.78
CA ASN A 40 5.46 -3.96 -8.17
C ASN A 40 5.89 -5.10 -9.09
N TYR A 41 4.92 -5.83 -9.64
CA TYR A 41 5.13 -6.85 -10.67
C TYR A 41 5.16 -6.28 -12.10
N GLY A 42 4.97 -4.97 -12.24
CA GLY A 42 5.01 -4.27 -13.51
C GLY A 42 6.44 -4.06 -14.04
N GLY A 43 6.54 -3.79 -15.34
CA GLY A 43 7.80 -3.44 -16.02
C GLY A 43 8.21 -1.98 -15.90
N ALA A 44 7.42 -1.15 -15.19
CA ALA A 44 7.65 0.28 -15.01
C ALA A 44 7.59 0.65 -13.53
N ALA A 45 8.27 1.74 -13.14
CA ALA A 45 8.21 2.25 -11.78
C ALA A 45 6.79 2.75 -11.46
N ALA A 46 6.37 2.56 -10.21
CA ALA A 46 5.05 2.96 -9.73
C ALA A 46 5.18 4.04 -8.65
N GLU A 47 4.47 5.15 -8.82
CA GLU A 47 4.37 6.21 -7.81
C GLU A 47 3.23 5.90 -6.83
N LEU A 48 3.56 5.89 -5.55
CA LEU A 48 2.64 5.79 -4.43
C LEU A 48 2.46 7.17 -3.79
N SER A 49 1.25 7.45 -3.31
CA SER A 49 0.92 8.75 -2.71
C SER A 49 0.05 8.58 -1.47
N GLY A 50 0.13 9.54 -0.55
CA GLY A 50 -0.56 9.51 0.73
C GLY A 50 -0.09 8.41 1.66
N ILE A 51 1.19 8.04 1.60
CA ILE A 51 1.78 7.01 2.45
C ILE A 51 2.75 7.63 3.46
N GLU A 52 2.77 7.11 4.67
CA GLU A 52 3.63 7.57 5.76
C GLU A 52 4.15 6.38 6.54
N GLY A 53 5.38 6.49 7.05
CA GLY A 53 5.96 5.48 7.91
C GLY A 53 7.45 5.24 7.64
N GLU A 54 8.00 4.26 8.35
CA GLU A 54 9.39 3.85 8.18
C GLU A 54 9.50 2.73 7.16
N ASN A 55 10.38 2.88 6.17
CA ASN A 55 10.74 1.82 5.25
C ASN A 55 11.61 0.78 5.96
N LEU A 56 11.07 -0.41 6.18
CA LEU A 56 11.75 -1.46 6.92
C LEU A 56 12.96 -2.07 6.19
N LEU A 57 13.08 -1.84 4.88
CA LEU A 57 14.21 -2.35 4.09
C LEU A 57 15.41 -1.40 4.09
N THR A 58 15.17 -0.10 4.26
CA THR A 58 16.23 0.94 4.21
C THR A 58 16.42 1.67 5.53
N GLY A 59 15.44 1.64 6.44
CA GLY A 59 15.38 2.44 7.66
C GLY A 59 14.98 3.91 7.44
N GLU A 60 14.68 4.31 6.20
CA GLU A 60 14.33 5.70 5.88
C GLU A 60 12.86 5.99 6.19
N THR A 61 12.59 7.19 6.71
CA THR A 61 11.21 7.68 6.85
C THR A 61 10.67 8.13 5.51
N VAL A 62 9.48 7.65 5.16
CA VAL A 62 8.70 8.05 4.00
C VAL A 62 7.56 8.95 4.45
N SER A 63 7.39 10.09 3.76
CA SER A 63 6.34 11.07 4.04
C SER A 63 5.71 11.53 2.74
N GLY A 64 4.47 11.09 2.50
CA GLY A 64 3.62 11.54 1.40
C GLY A 64 3.77 10.74 0.11
N LYS A 65 4.99 10.50 -0.39
CA LYS A 65 5.20 9.79 -1.67
C LYS A 65 6.39 8.85 -1.63
N ALA A 66 6.30 7.77 -2.40
CA ALA A 66 7.43 6.89 -2.68
C ALA A 66 7.32 6.31 -4.10
N GLU A 67 8.44 5.88 -4.65
CA GLU A 67 8.50 5.12 -5.90
C GLU A 67 8.86 3.66 -5.60
N VAL A 68 8.14 2.73 -6.23
CA VAL A 68 8.49 1.30 -6.24
C VAL A 68 8.97 0.93 -7.62
N LYS A 69 10.24 0.53 -7.74
CA LYS A 69 10.86 0.14 -9.01
C LYS A 69 10.20 -1.10 -9.62
N PRO A 70 10.39 -1.36 -10.92
CA PRO A 70 9.96 -2.61 -11.54
C PRO A 70 10.51 -3.83 -10.79
N MET A 71 9.67 -4.82 -10.54
CA MET A 71 10.03 -6.06 -9.85
C MET A 71 10.62 -5.86 -8.44
N ASP A 72 10.22 -4.78 -7.77
CA ASP A 72 10.71 -4.40 -6.44
C ASP A 72 9.55 -4.29 -5.43
N ILE A 73 9.89 -4.13 -4.15
CA ILE A 73 8.94 -4.06 -3.04
C ILE A 73 9.23 -2.87 -2.12
N LEU A 74 8.17 -2.20 -1.67
CA LEU A 74 8.20 -1.26 -0.56
C LEU A 74 7.49 -1.87 0.65
N VAL A 75 8.15 -1.84 1.80
CA VAL A 75 7.58 -2.27 3.08
C VAL A 75 7.61 -1.11 4.07
N LEU A 76 6.44 -0.55 4.41
CA LEU A 76 6.34 0.52 5.40
C LEU A 76 5.75 0.03 6.71
N ARG A 77 6.24 0.57 7.81
CA ARG A 77 5.61 0.48 9.14
C ARG A 77 5.02 1.84 9.51
N GLU A 78 3.71 1.87 9.66
CA GLU A 78 2.91 2.97 10.21
C GLU A 78 2.59 2.66 11.68
N GLU A 79 2.74 3.63 12.59
CA GLU A 79 2.25 3.51 13.97
C GLU A 79 0.75 3.82 14.01
N ILE A 80 -0.04 2.90 14.55
CA ILE A 80 -1.50 3.06 14.63
C ILE A 80 -1.78 3.97 15.84
N PRO A 81 -2.41 5.14 15.65
CA PRO A 81 -2.78 6.01 16.77
C PRO A 81 -3.77 5.30 17.69
N CYS A 82 -3.51 5.36 19.00
CA CYS A 82 -4.41 4.87 20.05
C CYS A 82 -5.73 5.66 20.11
#